data_AF-A2SSQ9-F1
#
_entry.id   AF-A2SSQ9-F1
#
_cell.length_a   1.000
_cell.length_b   1.000
_cell.length_c   1.000
_cell.angle_alpha   90.00
_cell.angle_beta   90.00
_cell.angle_gamma   90.00
#
_symmetry.space_group_name_H-M   'P 1'
#
loop_
_entity.id
_entity.type
_entity.pdbx_description
1 polymer ?
#
loop_
_entity_poly.entity_id
_entity_poly.type
_entity_poly.pdbx_seq_one_letter_code
_entity_poly.pdbx_strand_id
1 'polypeptide(L)'
;MAESSAPTDSPAPTDLEALLLEWRPVPDEAFAAAFRYQEFLYCMKELTTLFEERHTELIGMIRSEGLASDEFVLEIPTDRVVNTSLLQDELPDVYDELVFIRPSDAKRFIGLAALYDLAVETAGRDRVAKVERVNLLDLKKALPADEAARYVKEVPHESLAKVVRAGE
;
A
#
# COMPACT_ATOMS: atom_id res chain seq x y z
N MET A 1 2.40 -23.87 -29.52
CA MET A 1 1.82 -24.07 -28.18
C MET A 1 2.93 -24.67 -27.34
N ALA A 2 3.55 -23.86 -26.48
CA ALA A 2 4.55 -24.35 -25.53
C ALA A 2 3.82 -24.46 -24.19
N GLU A 3 3.70 -25.68 -23.68
CA GLU A 3 3.26 -25.93 -22.31
C GLU A 3 4.29 -25.30 -21.37
N SER A 4 3.91 -24.19 -20.73
CA SER A 4 4.68 -23.60 -19.65
C SER A 4 4.39 -24.41 -18.39
N SER A 5 5.16 -25.49 -18.18
CA SER A 5 5.17 -26.21 -16.90
C SER A 5 5.94 -25.37 -15.88
N ALA A 6 5.32 -24.35 -15.31
CA ALA A 6 5.86 -23.68 -14.13
C ALA A 6 5.76 -24.67 -12.95
N PRO A 7 6.86 -24.97 -12.24
CA PRO A 7 6.83 -25.89 -11.11
C PRO A 7 5.81 -25.42 -10.06
N THR A 8 5.06 -26.37 -9.51
CA THR A 8 3.99 -26.18 -8.54
C THR A 8 4.52 -25.93 -7.11
N ASP A 9 5.82 -26.12 -6.89
CA ASP A 9 6.45 -25.93 -5.60
C ASP A 9 7.05 -24.52 -5.50
N SER A 10 6.48 -23.73 -4.61
CA SER A 10 7.09 -22.45 -4.19
C SER A 10 8.44 -22.78 -3.54
N PRO A 11 9.58 -22.23 -4.02
CA PRO A 11 10.89 -22.61 -3.51
C PRO A 11 10.99 -22.27 -2.02
N ALA A 12 11.42 -23.23 -1.20
CA ALA A 12 11.60 -23.00 0.22
C ALA A 12 12.80 -22.06 0.43
N PRO A 13 12.84 -21.25 1.50
CA PRO A 13 14.01 -20.41 1.81
C PRO A 13 15.32 -21.21 1.90
N THR A 14 15.24 -22.48 2.30
CA THR A 14 16.36 -23.41 2.40
C THR A 14 16.93 -23.81 1.02
N ASP A 15 16.09 -23.84 -0.02
CA ASP A 15 16.55 -24.13 -1.39
C ASP A 15 17.36 -22.94 -1.94
N LEU A 16 16.90 -21.72 -1.65
CA LEU A 16 17.63 -20.51 -2.00
C LEU A 16 18.96 -20.40 -1.25
N GLU A 17 18.97 -20.75 0.04
CA GLU A 17 20.21 -20.80 0.82
C GLU A 17 21.22 -21.79 0.21
N ALA A 18 20.78 -23.00 -0.16
CA ALA A 18 21.64 -23.99 -0.80
C ALA A 18 22.28 -23.45 -2.09
N LEU A 19 21.50 -22.79 -2.96
CA LEU A 19 22.00 -22.18 -4.20
C LEU A 19 23.02 -21.07 -3.93
N LEU A 20 22.77 -20.22 -2.93
CA LEU A 20 23.70 -19.14 -2.56
C LEU A 20 25.03 -19.69 -2.03
N LEU A 21 24.97 -20.76 -1.22
CA LEU A 21 26.15 -21.41 -0.67
C LEU A 21 26.94 -22.21 -1.73
N GLU A 22 26.27 -22.78 -2.72
CA GLU A 22 26.92 -23.40 -3.89
C GLU A 22 27.68 -22.34 -4.72
N TRP A 23 27.05 -21.20 -4.99
CA TRP A 23 27.67 -20.13 -5.75
C TRP A 23 28.81 -19.45 -5.00
N ARG A 24 28.63 -19.19 -3.70
CA ARG A 24 29.64 -18.52 -2.86
C ARG A 24 29.74 -19.20 -1.48
N PRO A 25 30.60 -20.22 -1.36
CA PRO A 25 30.76 -20.98 -0.13
C PRO A 25 31.15 -20.12 1.09
N VAL A 26 30.70 -20.59 2.26
CA VAL A 26 31.01 -19.99 3.56
C VAL A 26 32.36 -20.57 4.06
N PRO A 27 33.34 -19.72 4.42
CA PRO A 27 34.59 -20.19 5.01
C PRO A 27 34.39 -20.87 6.37
N ASP A 28 35.26 -21.80 6.74
CA ASP A 28 35.21 -22.49 8.05
C ASP A 28 35.55 -21.58 9.24
N GLU A 29 36.23 -20.45 8.98
CA GLU A 29 36.63 -19.48 10.00
C GLU A 29 35.44 -18.60 10.39
N ALA A 30 35.16 -18.52 11.69
CA ALA A 30 33.90 -17.97 12.19
C ALA A 30 33.67 -16.48 11.84
N PHE A 31 34.70 -15.64 11.85
CA PHE A 31 34.53 -14.22 11.49
C PHE A 31 34.30 -14.06 9.99
N ALA A 32 35.04 -14.78 9.14
CA ALA A 32 34.83 -14.79 7.70
C ALA A 32 33.46 -15.38 7.33
N ALA A 33 32.97 -16.38 8.07
CA ALA A 33 31.63 -16.92 7.91
C ALA A 33 30.56 -15.86 8.26
N ALA A 34 30.69 -15.20 9.41
CA ALA A 34 29.78 -14.14 9.82
C ALA A 34 29.75 -12.98 8.81
N PHE A 35 30.93 -12.57 8.32
CA PHE A 35 31.04 -11.55 7.28
C PHE A 35 30.36 -11.97 5.97
N ARG A 36 30.50 -13.23 5.57
CA ARG A 36 29.82 -13.77 4.38
C ARG A 36 28.30 -13.68 4.51
N TYR A 37 27.75 -14.08 5.65
CA TYR A 37 26.32 -13.94 5.91
C TYR A 37 25.86 -12.48 5.91
N GLN A 38 26.67 -11.55 6.41
CA GLN A 38 26.38 -10.11 6.32
C GLN A 38 26.28 -9.63 4.86
N GLU A 39 27.17 -10.07 3.98
CA GLU A 39 27.07 -9.75 2.55
C GLU A 39 25.79 -10.31 1.92
N PHE A 40 25.43 -11.56 2.22
CA PHE A 40 24.17 -12.14 1.72
C PHE A 40 22.95 -11.35 2.20
N LEU A 41 22.89 -10.99 3.48
CA LEU A 41 21.80 -10.19 4.04
C LEU A 41 21.69 -8.83 3.35
N TYR A 42 22.82 -8.18 3.08
CA TYR A 42 22.85 -6.93 2.33
C TYR A 42 22.28 -7.11 0.92
N CYS A 43 22.79 -8.09 0.16
CA CYS A 43 22.31 -8.35 -1.20
C CYS A 43 20.83 -8.69 -1.24
N MET A 44 20.34 -9.52 -0.31
CA MET A 44 18.92 -9.89 -0.23
C MET A 44 18.04 -8.66 0.01
N LYS A 45 18.48 -7.73 0.85
CA LYS A 45 17.76 -6.47 1.09
C LYS A 45 17.66 -5.63 -0.19
N GLU A 46 18.77 -5.44 -0.90
CA GLU A 46 18.77 -4.67 -2.15
C GLU A 46 17.94 -5.36 -3.24
N LEU A 47 18.00 -6.69 -3.33
CA LEU A 47 17.18 -7.48 -4.25
C LEU A 47 15.69 -7.37 -3.94
N THR A 48 15.30 -7.36 -2.66
CA THR A 48 13.90 -7.11 -2.26
C THR A 48 13.41 -5.80 -2.83
N THR A 49 14.17 -4.70 -2.68
CA THR A 49 13.79 -3.40 -3.24
C THR A 49 13.66 -3.45 -4.76
N LEU A 50 14.62 -4.05 -5.47
CA LEU A 50 14.55 -4.17 -6.93
C LEU A 50 13.35 -5.00 -7.40
N PHE A 51 13.02 -6.09 -6.71
CA PHE A 51 11.87 -6.92 -7.05
C PHE A 51 10.55 -6.24 -6.73
N GLU A 52 10.46 -5.48 -5.63
CA GLU A 52 9.28 -4.66 -5.30
C GLU A 52 9.03 -3.58 -6.36
N GLU A 53 10.07 -2.87 -6.80
CA GLU A 53 9.98 -1.88 -7.88
C GLU A 53 9.51 -2.53 -9.18
N ARG A 54 10.15 -3.64 -9.58
CA ARG A 54 9.80 -4.34 -10.81
C ARG A 54 8.39 -4.92 -10.79
N HIS A 55 7.98 -5.48 -9.65
CA HIS A 55 6.63 -5.99 -9.46
C HIS A 55 5.59 -4.86 -9.58
N THR A 56 5.87 -3.70 -8.97
CA THR A 56 5.01 -2.52 -9.06
C THR A 56 4.88 -2.02 -10.50
N GLU A 57 5.98 -1.95 -11.25
CA GLU A 57 5.98 -1.59 -12.67
C GLU A 57 5.08 -2.52 -13.50
N LEU A 58 5.20 -3.83 -13.28
CA LEU A 58 4.42 -4.84 -14.01
C LEU A 58 2.93 -4.74 -13.71
N ILE A 59 2.55 -4.55 -12.44
CA ILE A 59 1.15 -4.29 -12.06
C ILE A 59 0.62 -3.03 -12.74
N GLY A 60 1.43 -1.96 -12.77
CA GLY A 60 1.08 -0.72 -13.47
C GLY A 60 0.78 -0.96 -14.94
N MET A 61 1.65 -1.69 -15.64
CA MET A 61 1.52 -2.04 -17.05
C MET A 61 0.26 -2.87 -17.33
N ILE A 62 0.03 -3.93 -16.56
CA ILE A 62 -1.16 -4.79 -16.67
C ILE A 62 -2.43 -3.94 -16.62
N ARG A 63 -2.48 -2.97 -15.71
CA ARG A 63 -3.63 -2.07 -15.56
C ARG A 63 -3.75 -1.06 -16.69
N SER A 64 -2.65 -0.38 -17.04
CA SER A 64 -2.70 0.69 -18.06
C SER A 64 -3.01 0.16 -19.45
N GLU A 65 -2.58 -1.06 -19.75
CA GLU A 65 -2.77 -1.71 -21.05
C GLU A 65 -3.96 -2.68 -21.07
N GLY A 66 -4.61 -2.90 -19.92
CA GLY A 66 -5.75 -3.82 -19.79
C GLY A 66 -5.38 -5.27 -20.12
N LEU A 67 -4.17 -5.70 -19.75
CA LEU A 67 -3.68 -7.05 -20.01
C LEU A 67 -4.51 -8.06 -19.21
N ALA A 68 -4.89 -9.15 -19.87
CA ALA A 68 -5.64 -10.25 -19.27
C ALA A 68 -4.88 -11.57 -19.50
N SER A 69 -5.07 -12.52 -18.58
CA SER A 69 -4.51 -13.85 -18.66
C SER A 69 -5.58 -14.88 -18.30
N ASP A 70 -5.58 -16.01 -19.01
CA ASP A 70 -6.47 -17.14 -18.70
C ASP A 70 -5.98 -17.93 -17.47
N GLU A 71 -4.70 -17.78 -17.10
CA GLU A 71 -4.06 -18.52 -16.00
C GLU A 71 -3.92 -17.68 -14.72
N PHE A 72 -3.87 -16.35 -14.83
CA PHE A 72 -3.53 -15.46 -13.72
C PHE A 72 -4.55 -14.33 -13.55
N VAL A 73 -4.90 -14.05 -12.29
CA VAL A 73 -5.79 -12.96 -11.90
C VAL A 73 -5.01 -11.94 -11.09
N LEU A 74 -5.15 -10.66 -11.44
CA LEU A 74 -4.66 -9.56 -10.62
C LEU A 74 -5.70 -9.25 -9.54
N GLU A 75 -5.39 -9.64 -8.30
CA GLU A 75 -6.19 -9.26 -7.14
C GLU A 75 -5.71 -7.91 -6.61
N ILE A 76 -6.64 -6.95 -6.53
CA ILE A 76 -6.39 -5.65 -5.93
C ILE A 76 -7.24 -5.56 -4.67
N PRO A 77 -6.65 -5.78 -3.48
CA PRO A 77 -7.36 -5.62 -2.22
C PRO A 77 -7.95 -4.21 -2.11
N THR A 78 -9.11 -4.09 -1.48
CA THR A 78 -9.75 -2.80 -1.24
C THR A 78 -9.66 -2.44 0.24
N ASP A 79 -9.28 -1.20 0.50
CA ASP A 79 -9.42 -0.57 1.80
C ASP A 79 -10.79 0.07 1.95
N ARG A 80 -11.34 -0.04 3.16
CA ARG A 80 -12.51 0.73 3.55
C ARG A 80 -12.07 2.08 4.06
N VAL A 81 -12.45 3.13 3.33
CA VAL A 81 -12.16 4.52 3.70
C VAL A 81 -13.45 5.32 3.78
N VAL A 82 -13.41 6.43 4.52
CA VAL A 82 -14.57 7.33 4.62
C VAL A 82 -14.75 8.08 3.29
N ASN A 83 -15.99 8.11 2.80
CA ASN A 83 -16.39 8.94 1.69
C ASN A 83 -16.60 10.37 2.19
N THR A 84 -15.50 11.13 2.31
CA THR A 84 -15.49 12.48 2.86
C THR A 84 -16.42 13.43 2.11
N SER A 85 -16.52 13.33 0.78
CA SER A 85 -17.44 14.16 -0.01
C SER A 85 -18.89 13.92 0.38
N LEU A 86 -19.32 12.65 0.45
CA LEU A 86 -20.69 12.33 0.82
C LEU A 86 -21.00 12.70 2.28
N LEU A 87 -20.04 12.49 3.18
CA LEU A 87 -20.19 12.87 4.59
C LEU A 87 -20.31 14.38 4.75
N GLN A 88 -19.52 15.15 4.00
CA GLN A 88 -19.58 16.62 4.00
C GLN A 88 -20.91 17.13 3.43
N ASP A 89 -21.43 16.49 2.37
CA ASP A 89 -22.68 16.89 1.73
C ASP A 89 -23.91 16.59 2.59
N GLU A 90 -23.95 15.44 3.27
CA GLU A 90 -25.12 15.01 4.06
C GLU A 90 -25.05 15.39 5.54
N LEU A 91 -23.86 15.39 6.15
CA LEU A 91 -23.64 15.62 7.59
C LEU A 91 -22.44 16.56 7.82
N PRO A 92 -22.53 17.84 7.39
CA PRO A 92 -21.41 18.78 7.47
C PRO A 92 -20.91 19.01 8.90
N ASP A 93 -21.80 19.03 9.90
CA ASP A 93 -21.41 19.24 11.30
C ASP A 93 -20.54 18.07 11.82
N VAL A 94 -20.91 16.83 11.49
CA VAL A 94 -20.14 15.63 11.85
C VAL A 94 -18.82 15.59 11.08
N TYR A 95 -18.83 16.03 9.82
CA TYR A 95 -17.61 16.15 9.03
C TYR A 95 -16.61 17.11 9.68
N ASP A 96 -17.06 18.30 10.09
CA ASP A 96 -16.21 19.34 10.67
C ASP A 96 -15.59 18.93 12.01
N GLU A 97 -16.29 18.11 12.80
CA GLU A 97 -15.74 17.57 14.05
C GLU A 97 -14.68 16.49 13.83
N LEU A 98 -14.77 15.72 12.75
CA LEU A 98 -13.94 14.54 12.52
C LEU A 98 -12.81 14.76 11.49
N VAL A 99 -12.90 15.82 10.70
CA VAL A 99 -11.93 16.11 9.65
C VAL A 99 -10.58 16.48 10.26
N PHE A 100 -9.52 15.89 9.71
CA PHE A 100 -8.15 16.21 10.09
C PHE A 100 -7.25 16.25 8.87
N ILE A 101 -6.09 16.90 9.03
CA ILE A 101 -5.01 16.89 8.06
C ILE A 101 -3.84 16.11 8.67
N ARG A 102 -3.24 15.19 7.89
CA ARG A 102 -2.06 14.44 8.36
C ARG A 102 -0.89 15.40 8.64
N PRO A 103 -0.05 15.14 9.66
CA PRO A 103 1.11 15.99 9.95
C PRO A 103 2.06 16.21 8.74
N SER A 104 2.20 15.22 7.85
CA SER A 104 2.99 15.34 6.62
C SER A 104 2.41 16.38 5.64
N ASP A 105 1.08 16.39 5.49
CA ASP A 105 0.34 17.28 4.60
C ASP A 105 0.21 18.67 5.25
N ALA A 106 0.07 18.72 6.58
CA ALA A 106 0.05 19.93 7.37
C ALA A 106 1.36 20.74 7.30
N LYS A 107 2.50 20.13 6.96
CA LYS A 107 3.76 20.89 6.71
C LYS A 107 3.61 21.93 5.59
N ARG A 108 2.68 21.73 4.65
CA ARG A 108 2.33 22.71 3.60
C ARG A 108 1.55 23.90 4.16
N PHE A 109 0.89 23.71 5.29
CA PHE A 109 0.11 24.70 6.03
C PHE A 109 0.87 25.01 7.33
N ILE A 110 1.96 25.77 7.23
CA ILE A 110 2.96 26.00 8.29
C ILE A 110 2.30 26.16 9.69
N GLY A 111 2.18 25.05 10.43
CA GLY A 111 2.24 24.95 11.89
C GLY A 111 1.08 25.40 12.77
N LEU A 112 -0.03 25.98 12.30
CA LEU A 112 -1.11 26.46 13.21
C LEU A 112 -2.50 26.18 12.65
N ALA A 113 -3.39 25.59 13.48
CA ALA A 113 -4.82 25.44 13.16
C ALA A 113 -5.45 26.76 12.69
N ALA A 114 -5.05 27.88 13.30
CA ALA A 114 -5.47 29.22 12.89
C ALA A 114 -5.13 29.59 11.43
N LEU A 115 -4.08 29.00 10.84
CA LEU A 115 -3.73 29.21 9.43
C LEU A 115 -4.51 28.30 8.49
N TYR A 116 -4.97 27.14 8.98
CA TYR A 116 -5.94 26.31 8.26
C TYR A 116 -7.30 27.00 8.22
N ASP A 117 -7.80 27.47 9.37
CA ASP A 117 -9.07 28.20 9.47
C ASP A 117 -9.05 29.45 8.60
N LEU A 118 -7.96 30.24 8.68
CA LEU A 118 -7.76 31.41 7.82
C LEU A 118 -7.68 31.04 6.34
N ALA A 119 -7.08 29.91 5.97
CA ALA A 119 -7.00 29.46 4.57
C ALA A 119 -8.38 29.04 4.02
N VAL A 120 -9.20 28.39 4.84
CA VAL A 120 -10.59 28.04 4.50
C VAL A 120 -11.43 29.31 4.32
N GLU A 121 -11.31 30.27 5.25
CA GLU A 121 -12.03 31.54 5.21
C GLU A 121 -11.62 32.44 4.02
N THR A 122 -10.32 32.54 3.73
CA THR A 122 -9.80 33.50 2.73
C THR A 122 -9.75 32.95 1.30
N ALA A 123 -9.48 31.65 1.14
CA ALA A 123 -9.24 31.04 -0.17
C ALA A 123 -10.31 30.04 -0.60
N GLY A 124 -11.28 29.75 0.27
CA GLY A 124 -12.33 28.76 0.07
C GLY A 124 -11.85 27.34 0.35
N ARG A 125 -12.76 26.53 0.92
CA ARG A 125 -12.50 25.15 1.35
C ARG A 125 -12.04 24.23 0.20
N ASP A 126 -12.39 24.56 -1.04
CA ASP A 126 -11.99 23.81 -2.25
C ASP A 126 -10.47 23.71 -2.44
N ARG A 127 -9.69 24.67 -1.92
CA ARG A 127 -8.22 24.62 -1.97
C ARG A 127 -7.61 23.70 -0.92
N VAL A 128 -8.33 23.43 0.16
CA VAL A 128 -7.84 22.68 1.33
C VAL A 128 -8.43 21.26 1.40
N ALA A 129 -9.64 21.07 0.88
CA ALA A 129 -10.38 19.81 0.83
C ALA A 129 -9.58 18.63 0.22
N LYS A 130 -8.58 18.90 -0.62
CA LYS A 130 -7.73 17.87 -1.24
C LYS A 130 -6.85 17.11 -0.23
N VAL A 131 -6.61 17.66 0.96
CA VAL A 131 -5.78 17.03 2.00
C VAL A 131 -6.55 16.66 3.27
N GLU A 132 -7.83 17.02 3.33
CA GLU A 132 -8.74 16.69 4.42
C GLU A 132 -9.04 15.18 4.43
N ARG A 133 -9.01 14.57 5.61
CA ARG A 133 -9.27 13.15 5.81
C ARG A 133 -10.14 12.93 7.05
N VAL A 134 -10.90 11.85 7.05
CA VAL A 134 -11.67 11.38 8.21
C VAL A 134 -11.27 9.94 8.50
N ASN A 135 -11.00 9.65 9.78
CA ASN A 135 -10.64 8.30 10.22
C ASN A 135 -11.92 7.45 10.36
N LEU A 136 -11.90 6.24 9.77
CA LEU A 136 -13.02 5.31 9.84
C LEU A 136 -13.39 4.92 11.27
N LEU A 137 -12.41 4.84 12.19
CA LEU A 137 -12.69 4.57 13.60
C LEU A 137 -13.44 5.71 14.27
N ASP A 138 -13.12 6.95 13.92
CA ASP A 138 -13.72 8.12 14.55
C ASP A 138 -15.14 8.35 13.99
N LEU A 139 -15.36 8.08 12.69
CA LEU A 139 -16.71 8.00 12.12
C LEU A 139 -17.59 6.97 12.82
N LYS A 140 -17.05 5.76 13.07
CA LYS A 140 -17.78 4.69 13.77
C LYS A 140 -18.09 4.99 15.24
N LYS A 141 -17.35 5.92 15.86
CA LYS A 141 -17.65 6.39 17.22
C LYS A 141 -18.72 7.49 17.21
N ALA A 142 -18.73 8.32 16.17
CA ALA A 142 -19.66 9.44 16.04
C ALA A 142 -21.07 9.00 15.61
N LEU A 143 -21.18 7.95 14.78
CA LEU A 143 -22.44 7.51 14.21
C LEU A 143 -22.78 6.05 14.57
N PRO A 144 -24.07 5.69 14.65
CA PRO A 144 -24.51 4.30 14.69
C PRO A 144 -23.96 3.49 13.51
N ALA A 145 -23.69 2.20 13.72
CA ALA A 145 -22.98 1.36 12.74
C ALA A 145 -23.63 1.32 11.34
N ASP A 146 -24.96 1.24 11.29
CA ASP A 146 -25.72 1.19 10.03
C ASP A 146 -25.65 2.51 9.26
N GLU A 147 -25.58 3.62 9.99
CA GLU A 147 -25.48 4.96 9.42
C GLU A 147 -24.04 5.27 8.98
N ALA A 148 -23.06 4.93 9.80
CA ALA A 148 -21.64 5.04 9.48
C ALA A 148 -21.27 4.26 8.21
N ALA A 149 -21.87 3.08 8.00
CA ALA A 149 -21.62 2.24 6.83
C ALA A 149 -21.97 2.93 5.50
N ARG A 150 -22.96 3.84 5.49
CA ARG A 150 -23.35 4.61 4.29
C ARG A 150 -22.24 5.55 3.81
N TYR A 151 -21.38 5.97 4.72
CA TYR A 151 -20.26 6.87 4.43
C TYR A 151 -18.93 6.14 4.26
N VAL A 152 -18.93 4.81 4.11
CA VAL A 152 -17.72 4.03 3.84
C VAL A 152 -17.71 3.61 2.38
N LYS A 153 -16.59 3.85 1.70
CA LYS A 153 -16.33 3.37 0.33
C LYS A 153 -15.10 2.47 0.29
N GLU A 154 -15.09 1.58 -0.68
CA GLU A 154 -13.95 0.74 -0.97
C GLU A 154 -13.03 1.43 -1.98
N VAL A 155 -11.74 1.50 -1.66
CA VAL A 155 -10.70 2.10 -2.50
C VAL A 155 -9.58 1.10 -2.69
N PRO A 156 -9.04 0.90 -3.91
CA PRO A 156 -7.91 0.02 -4.16
C PRO A 156 -6.71 0.30 -3.25
N HIS A 157 -6.21 -0.74 -2.56
CA HIS A 157 -4.96 -0.70 -1.81
C HIS A 157 -3.81 -1.18 -2.71
N GLU A 158 -3.23 -0.25 -3.46
CA GLU A 158 -2.30 -0.58 -4.55
C GLU A 158 -1.03 -1.32 -4.10
N SER A 159 -0.50 -1.03 -2.91
CA SER A 159 0.70 -1.71 -2.39
C SER A 159 0.46 -3.16 -1.95
N LEU A 160 -0.80 -3.63 -1.93
CA LEU A 160 -1.16 -5.01 -1.60
C LEU A 160 -1.68 -5.77 -2.82
N ALA A 161 -1.64 -5.16 -4.00
CA ALA A 161 -2.01 -5.84 -5.24
C ALA A 161 -1.08 -7.03 -5.47
N LYS A 162 -1.67 -8.19 -5.79
CA LYS A 162 -0.96 -9.44 -5.98
C LYS A 162 -1.51 -10.19 -7.19
N VAL A 163 -0.66 -10.99 -7.82
CA VAL A 163 -1.06 -11.89 -8.90
C VAL A 163 -1.27 -13.28 -8.29
N VAL A 164 -2.43 -13.87 -8.55
CA VAL A 164 -2.79 -15.22 -8.11
C VAL A 164 -3.08 -16.10 -9.34
N ARG A 165 -2.95 -17.41 -9.19
CA ARG A 165 -3.39 -18.36 -10.22
C ARG A 165 -4.91 -18.50 -10.19
N ALA A 166 -5.52 -18.61 -11.37
CA ALA A 166 -6.95 -18.85 -11.49
C ALA A 166 -7.26 -20.29 -10.99
N GLY A 167 -7.99 -20.40 -9.88
CA GLY A 167 -8.49 -21.69 -9.35
C GLY A 167 -7.79 -22.24 -8.11
N GLU A 168 -6.84 -21.49 -7.52
CA GLU A 168 -6.35 -21.68 -6.14
C GLU A 168 -7.05 -20.70 -5.18
#